data_AF-A0A1A2UK78-F1
#
_entry.id   AF-A0A1A2UK78-F1
#
_cell.length_a   1.000
_cell.length_b   1.000
_cell.length_c   1.000
_cell.angle_alpha   90.00
_cell.angle_beta   90.00
_cell.angle_gamma   90.00
#
_symmetry.space_group_name_H-M   'P 1'
#
loop_
_entity.id
_entity.type
_entity.pdbx_description
1 polymer ?
#
loop_
_entity_poly.entity_id
_entity_poly.type
_entity_poly.pdbx_seq_one_letter_code
_entity_poly.pdbx_strand_id
1 'polypeptide(L)'
;MTDSVMVLAATAELGLEGIVCKHLDSVYTPRVRSRDWIKTPHRKRGDFIVGGWVPGVGVNWQTVSALLVGAYTSQGRLQFCGVVGTGLSAAERR
;
A
#
# COMPACT_ATOMS: atom_id res chain seq x y z
N MET A 1 -1.44 30.92 1.22
CA MET A 1 -1.52 29.55 0.64
C MET A 1 -0.65 28.67 1.51
N THR A 2 -1.21 27.68 2.20
CA THR A 2 -0.44 26.80 3.09
C THR A 2 0.42 25.87 2.25
N ASP A 3 1.70 25.77 2.58
CA ASP A 3 2.62 24.85 1.90
C ASP A 3 2.21 23.39 2.20
N SER A 4 1.82 22.66 1.16
CA SER A 4 1.36 21.28 1.27
C SER A 4 2.46 20.32 1.71
N VAL A 5 3.74 20.65 1.44
CA VAL A 5 4.88 19.84 1.88
C VAL A 5 5.03 19.92 3.39
N MET A 6 4.90 21.12 3.96
CA MET A 6 4.96 21.34 5.41
C MET A 6 3.81 20.63 6.12
N VAL A 7 2.59 20.70 5.58
CA VAL A 7 1.44 20.00 6.16
C VAL A 7 1.65 18.49 6.08
N LEU A 8 2.11 17.97 4.94
CA LEU A 8 2.40 16.54 4.79
C LEU A 8 3.44 16.07 5.82
N ALA A 9 4.52 16.82 6.03
CA ALA A 9 5.53 16.52 7.04
C ALA A 9 4.93 16.50 8.46
N ALA A 10 4.15 17.53 8.82
CA ALA A 10 3.46 17.58 10.11
C ALA A 10 2.51 16.40 10.30
N THR A 11 1.78 15.98 9.26
CA THR A 11 0.92 14.78 9.35
C THR A 11 1.71 13.50 9.62
N ALA A 12 2.96 13.41 9.15
CA ALA A 12 3.83 12.26 9.42
C ALA A 12 4.26 12.21 10.89
N GLU A 13 4.66 13.36 11.44
CA GLU A 13 5.05 13.51 12.86
C GLU A 13 3.90 13.18 13.81
N LEU A 14 2.67 13.54 13.41
CA LEU A 14 1.45 13.25 14.16
C LEU A 14 0.94 11.81 13.95
N GLY A 15 1.61 10.99 13.14
CA GLY A 15 1.19 9.61 12.86
C GLY A 15 -0.12 9.49 12.07
N LEU A 16 -0.52 10.54 11.36
CA LEU A 16 -1.70 10.54 10.50
C LEU A 16 -1.40 9.83 9.17
N GLU A 17 -2.43 9.49 8.42
CA GLU A 17 -2.28 8.77 7.14
C GLU A 17 -1.56 9.62 6.08
N GLY A 18 -1.76 10.94 6.09
CA GLY A 18 -1.25 11.89 5.11
C GLY A 18 -2.24 13.03 4.91
N ILE A 19 -2.28 13.60 3.69
CA ILE A 19 -3.15 14.74 3.37
C ILE A 19 -4.13 14.42 2.23
N VAL A 20 -5.20 15.23 2.16
CA VAL A 20 -6.09 15.29 1.00
C VAL A 20 -6.11 16.71 0.46
N CYS A 21 -5.64 16.90 -0.77
CA CYS A 21 -5.69 18.19 -1.47
C CYS A 21 -6.99 18.28 -2.26
N LYS A 22 -7.72 19.40 -2.14
CA LYS A 22 -8.99 19.63 -2.82
C LYS A 22 -8.91 20.89 -3.69
N HIS A 23 -9.43 20.85 -4.92
CA HIS A 23 -9.67 22.07 -5.67
C HIS A 23 -10.70 22.93 -4.94
N LEU A 24 -10.38 24.22 -4.75
CA LEU A 24 -11.22 25.14 -3.97
C LEU A 24 -12.62 25.31 -4.57
N ASP A 25 -12.70 25.32 -5.90
CA ASP A 25 -13.96 25.48 -6.64
C ASP A 25 -14.67 24.15 -6.93
N SER A 26 -14.17 23.02 -6.40
CA SER A 26 -14.80 21.72 -6.63
C SER A 26 -16.09 21.55 -5.83
N VAL A 27 -17.13 21.05 -6.49
CA VAL A 27 -18.37 20.63 -5.84
C VAL A 27 -18.26 19.19 -5.36
N TYR A 28 -19.01 18.83 -4.33
CA TYR A 28 -19.10 17.45 -3.88
C TYR A 28 -19.87 16.60 -4.90
N THR A 29 -19.25 15.52 -5.37
CA THR A 29 -19.85 14.58 -6.33
C THR A 29 -20.05 13.20 -5.69
N PRO A 30 -21.26 12.87 -5.22
CA PRO A 30 -21.52 11.59 -4.55
C PRO A 30 -21.15 10.39 -5.44
N ARG A 31 -20.57 9.35 -4.84
CA ARG A 31 -20.21 8.07 -5.48
C ARG A 31 -19.12 8.16 -6.57
N VAL A 32 -18.50 9.32 -6.75
CA VAL A 32 -17.43 9.52 -7.73
C VAL A 32 -16.08 9.59 -7.02
N ARG A 33 -15.09 8.85 -7.53
CA ARG A 33 -13.67 9.05 -7.16
C ARG A 33 -13.12 10.23 -7.97
N SER A 34 -13.45 11.45 -7.54
CA SER A 34 -13.06 12.67 -8.26
C SER A 34 -11.54 12.85 -8.25
N ARG A 35 -11.02 13.41 -9.36
CA ARG A 35 -9.63 13.89 -9.44
C ARG A 35 -9.43 15.21 -8.72
N ASP A 36 -10.51 15.89 -8.34
CA ASP A 36 -10.45 17.15 -7.61
C ASP A 36 -10.01 16.97 -6.16
N TRP A 37 -10.10 15.74 -5.64
CA TRP A 37 -9.71 15.37 -4.28
C TRP A 37 -8.60 14.32 -4.35
N ILE A 38 -7.35 14.77 -4.21
CA ILE A 38 -6.18 13.92 -4.33
C ILE A 38 -5.71 13.53 -2.94
N LYS A 39 -5.72 12.22 -2.66
CA LYS A 39 -5.15 11.66 -1.45
C LYS A 39 -3.65 11.42 -1.64
N THR A 40 -2.85 11.97 -0.72
CA THR A 40 -1.40 11.79 -0.66
C THR A 40 -1.06 11.15 0.69
N PRO A 41 -1.15 9.81 0.79
CA PRO A 41 -0.81 9.10 2.01
C PRO A 41 0.69 8.88 2.12
N HIS A 42 1.19 8.77 3.35
CA HIS A 42 2.52 8.27 3.64
C HIS A 42 2.62 6.81 3.24
N ARG A 43 3.61 6.46 2.42
CA ARG A 43 3.84 5.08 1.97
C ARG A 43 5.18 4.60 2.50
N LYS A 44 5.14 3.61 3.38
CA LYS A 44 6.34 2.89 3.82
C LYS A 44 6.61 1.75 2.84
N ARG A 45 7.89 1.53 2.54
CA ARG A 45 8.37 0.43 1.69
C ARG A 45 9.50 -0.27 2.43
N GLY A 46 9.72 -1.53 2.10
CA GLY A 46 10.80 -2.33 2.63
C GLY A 46 11.01 -3.55 1.76
N ASP A 47 12.16 -4.18 1.95
CA ASP A 47 12.51 -5.43 1.29
C ASP A 47 12.17 -6.60 2.21
N PHE A 48 11.58 -7.64 1.63
CA PHE A 48 11.11 -8.80 2.37
C PHE A 48 11.52 -10.09 1.66
N ILE A 49 11.73 -11.12 2.45
CA ILE A 49 11.98 -12.48 2.00
C ILE A 49 10.65 -13.18 1.76
N VAL A 50 10.51 -13.83 0.61
CA VAL A 50 9.38 -14.72 0.34
C VAL A 50 9.65 -16.05 1.02
N GLY A 51 8.84 -16.38 2.04
CA GLY A 51 8.92 -17.64 2.78
C GLY A 51 7.95 -18.70 2.28
N GLY A 52 7.01 -18.33 1.41
CA GLY A 52 6.01 -19.23 0.83
C GLY A 52 4.96 -18.47 0.04
N TRP A 53 3.96 -19.18 -0.46
CA TRP A 53 2.85 -18.60 -1.19
C TRP A 53 1.53 -19.31 -0.90
N VAL A 54 0.43 -18.59 -1.14
CA VAL A 54 -0.91 -19.14 -1.13
C VAL A 54 -1.27 -19.49 -2.58
N PRO A 55 -1.71 -20.72 -2.87
CA PRO A 55 -2.15 -21.08 -4.22
C PRO A 55 -3.43 -20.32 -4.60
N GLY A 56 -3.69 -20.21 -5.89
CA GLY A 56 -4.98 -19.73 -6.40
C GLY A 56 -6.11 -20.72 -6.13
N VAL A 57 -7.32 -20.31 -6.49
CA VAL A 57 -8.54 -21.13 -6.32
C VAL A 57 -9.14 -21.49 -7.68
N GLY A 58 -9.83 -22.64 -7.74
CA GLY A 58 -10.53 -23.11 -8.93
C GLY A 58 -9.59 -23.28 -10.13
N VAL A 59 -9.96 -22.70 -11.27
CA VAL A 59 -9.16 -22.79 -12.52
C VAL A 59 -7.75 -22.21 -12.39
N ASN A 60 -7.51 -21.36 -11.38
CA ASN A 60 -6.22 -20.70 -11.14
C ASN A 60 -5.39 -21.41 -10.04
N TRP A 61 -5.69 -22.66 -9.69
CA TRP A 61 -5.01 -23.37 -8.59
C TRP A 61 -3.48 -23.47 -8.74
N GLN A 62 -2.97 -23.41 -9.98
CA GLN A 62 -1.53 -23.42 -10.29
C GLN A 62 -0.87 -22.05 -10.14
N THR A 63 -1.63 -20.98 -9.88
CA THR A 63 -1.10 -19.62 -9.76
C THR A 63 -0.81 -19.24 -8.31
N VAL A 64 0.02 -18.23 -8.12
CA VAL A 64 0.23 -17.57 -6.83
C VAL A 64 -0.90 -16.55 -6.61
N SER A 65 -1.71 -16.76 -5.55
CA SER A 65 -2.72 -15.77 -5.13
C SER A 65 -2.14 -14.72 -4.18
N ALA A 66 -1.20 -15.12 -3.32
CA ALA A 66 -0.50 -14.22 -2.42
C ALA A 66 0.87 -14.77 -2.00
N LEU A 67 1.77 -13.87 -1.60
CA LEU A 67 3.07 -14.21 -1.04
C LEU A 67 3.06 -14.10 0.49
N LEU A 68 3.65 -15.07 1.16
CA LEU A 68 3.95 -15.01 2.60
C LEU A 68 5.34 -14.42 2.75
N VAL A 69 5.43 -13.23 3.37
CA VAL A 69 6.68 -12.48 3.44
C VAL A 69 7.15 -12.28 4.88
N GLY A 70 8.46 -12.23 5.05
CA GLY A 70 9.12 -11.97 6.33
C GLY A 70 10.37 -11.10 6.18
N ALA A 71 10.89 -10.60 7.30
CA ALA A 71 12.13 -9.85 7.36
C ALA A 71 12.99 -10.33 8.54
N TYR A 72 14.31 -10.20 8.42
CA TYR A 72 15.21 -10.53 9.51
C TYR A 72 15.13 -9.47 10.61
N THR A 73 14.99 -9.93 11.84
CA THR A 73 15.14 -9.10 13.05
C THR A 73 16.62 -8.76 13.28
N SER A 74 16.89 -7.78 14.15
CA SER A 74 18.27 -7.44 14.57
C SER A 74 19.02 -8.62 15.22
N GLN A 75 18.29 -9.62 15.72
CA GLN A 75 18.84 -10.85 16.29
C GLN A 75 19.07 -11.96 15.24
N GLY A 76 18.92 -11.65 13.94
CA GLY A 76 19.13 -12.59 12.84
C GLY A 76 18.02 -13.63 12.67
N ARG A 77 16.88 -13.50 13.36
CA ARG A 77 15.72 -14.39 13.16
C ARG A 77 14.82 -13.88 12.05
N LEU A 78 14.41 -14.75 11.13
CA LEU A 78 13.39 -14.43 10.12
C LEU A 78 12.01 -14.37 10.81
N GLN A 79 11.37 -13.21 10.76
CA GLN A 79 10.05 -12.98 11.33
C GLN A 79 9.03 -12.75 10.22
N PHE A 80 7.88 -13.40 10.34
CA PHE A 80 6.76 -13.18 9.43
C PHE A 80 6.24 -11.74 9.52
N CYS A 81 6.08 -11.08 8.38
CA CYS A 81 5.64 -9.69 8.26
C CYS A 81 4.25 -9.54 7.64
N GLY A 82 3.75 -10.54 6.92
CA GLY A 82 2.39 -10.53 6.42
C GLY A 82 2.20 -11.28 5.10
N VAL A 83 1.02 -11.05 4.52
CA VAL A 83 0.58 -11.67 3.26
C VAL A 83 0.39 -10.58 2.21
N VAL A 84 1.00 -10.74 1.03
CA VAL A 84 0.90 -9.80 -0.08
C VAL A 84 0.07 -10.41 -1.20
N GLY A 85 -1.19 -10.00 -1.31
CA GLY A 85 -2.14 -10.53 -2.32
C GLY A 85 -2.41 -9.62 -3.52
N THR A 86 -1.81 -8.42 -3.56
CA THR A 86 -1.98 -7.45 -4.67
C THR A 86 -0.63 -6.91 -5.11
N GLY A 87 -0.55 -6.36 -6.32
CA GLY A 87 0.67 -5.82 -6.90
C GLY A 87 1.40 -6.75 -7.86
N LEU A 88 1.09 -8.05 -7.87
CA LEU A 88 1.56 -8.99 -8.88
C LEU A 88 0.68 -8.95 -10.13
N SER A 89 1.32 -8.74 -11.29
CA SER A 89 0.75 -8.89 -12.62
C SER A 89 0.38 -10.34 -12.93
N ALA A 90 -0.36 -10.57 -14.02
CA ALA A 90 -0.74 -11.92 -14.44
C ALA A 90 0.46 -12.79 -14.85
N ALA A 91 1.56 -12.18 -15.30
CA ALA A 91 2.79 -12.89 -15.65
C ALA A 91 3.56 -13.34 -14.40
N GLU A 92 3.60 -12.50 -13.37
CA GLU A 92 4.33 -12.76 -12.11
C GLU A 92 3.64 -13.80 -11.20
N ARG A 93 2.43 -14.24 -11.55
CA ARG A 93 1.66 -15.22 -10.76
C ARG A 93 1.83 -16.67 -11.23
N ARG A 94 2.64 -16.93 -12.26
CA ARG A 94 2.80 -18.24 -12.89
C ARG A 94 4.14 -18.89 -12.54
#